data_AF-A0AAW8KQ40-F1
#
_entry.id   AF-A0AAW8KQ40-F1
#
_cell.length_a   1.000
_cell.length_b   1.000
_cell.length_c   1.000
_cell.angle_alpha   90.00
_cell.angle_beta   90.00
_cell.angle_gamma   90.00
#
_symmetry.space_group_name_H-M   'P 1'
#
loop_
_entity.id
_entity.type
_entity.pdbx_description
1 polymer ?
#
loop_
_entity_poly.entity_id
_entity_poly.type
_entity_poly.pdbx_seq_one_letter_code
_entity_poly.pdbx_strand_id
1 'polypeptide(L)' 'VILQPLMIVAGDHANNDMAGDEEDSWKTAFTNAGFEVTCVLKGLGELPGVQQLFCDHAKAAMEAPDPLTADQIRDGSYEI' A
#
# COMPACT_ATOMS: atom_id res chain seq x y z
N VAL A 1 14.70 11.18 -11.67
CA VAL A 1 13.42 10.52 -11.30
C VAL A 1 13.65 9.73 -10.02
N ILE A 2 12.75 9.82 -9.05
CA ILE A 2 12.78 8.99 -7.84
C ILE A 2 11.61 8.00 -7.93
N LEU A 3 11.91 6.72 -7.87
CA LEU A 3 10.90 5.66 -7.82
C LEU A 3 10.73 5.21 -6.37
N GLN A 4 9.49 5.32 -5.88
CA GLN A 4 9.08 4.87 -4.56
C GLN A 4 7.81 4.02 -4.68
N PRO A 5 7.70 2.92 -3.91
CA PRO A 5 6.53 2.06 -3.99
C PRO A 5 5.35 2.73 -3.27
N LEU A 6 4.22 2.84 -3.94
CA LEU A 6 2.95 3.21 -3.31
C LEU A 6 2.24 1.95 -2.76
N MET A 7 2.96 1.19 -1.94
CA MET A 7 2.54 -0.07 -1.34
C MET A 7 3.03 -0.15 0.10
N ILE A 8 2.34 -0.89 0.98
CA ILE A 8 2.68 -0.96 2.40
C ILE A 8 4.07 -1.53 2.65
N VAL A 9 4.45 -2.56 1.90
CA VAL A 9 5.78 -3.17 1.94
C VAL A 9 6.46 -3.01 0.57
N ALA A 10 7.78 -2.90 0.59
CA ALA A 10 8.59 -3.02 -0.63
C ALA A 10 8.81 -4.51 -0.96
N GLY A 11 7.73 -5.17 -1.40
CA GLY A 11 7.70 -6.59 -1.76
C GLY A 11 8.12 -6.85 -3.21
N ASP A 12 7.67 -7.96 -3.78
CA ASP A 12 8.09 -8.45 -5.10
C ASP A 12 7.93 -7.40 -6.21
N HIS A 13 6.75 -6.80 -6.33
CA HIS A 13 6.48 -5.71 -7.29
C HIS A 13 7.44 -4.51 -7.16
N ALA A 14 7.86 -4.16 -5.93
CA ALA A 14 8.79 -3.04 -5.75
C ALA A 14 10.22 -3.43 -6.17
N ASN A 15 10.63 -4.67 -5.90
CA ASN A 15 11.99 -5.14 -6.17
C ASN A 15 12.21 -5.48 -7.64
N ASN A 16 11.22 -6.09 -8.30
CA ASN A 16 11.35 -6.58 -9.68
C ASN A 16 10.74 -5.57 -10.67
N ASP A 17 9.43 -5.38 -10.63
CA ASP A 17 8.73 -4.56 -11.64
C ASP A 17 9.13 -3.08 -11.58
N MET A 18 9.42 -2.55 -10.39
CA MET A 18 9.81 -1.13 -10.25
C MET A 18 11.32 -0.93 -10.32
N ALA A 19 12.11 -1.70 -9.56
CA ALA A 19 13.54 -1.45 -9.34
C ALA A 19 14.48 -2.51 -9.93
N GLY A 20 13.93 -3.53 -10.59
CA GLY A 20 14.69 -4.63 -11.17
C GLY A 20 15.59 -4.18 -12.31
N ASP A 21 16.46 -5.09 -12.76
CA ASP A 21 17.36 -4.85 -13.89
C ASP A 21 16.80 -5.40 -15.22
N GLU A 22 15.60 -5.99 -15.20
CA GLU A 22 14.90 -6.50 -16.39
C GLU A 22 14.40 -5.35 -17.28
N GLU A 23 14.22 -5.62 -18.59
CA GLU A 23 13.88 -4.60 -19.60
C GLU A 23 12.52 -3.94 -19.36
N ASP A 24 11.58 -4.68 -18.77
CA ASP A 24 10.21 -4.23 -18.49
C ASP A 24 10.07 -3.55 -17.12
N SER A 25 11.14 -3.47 -16.33
CA SER A 25 11.12 -2.72 -15.09
C SER A 25 11.00 -1.21 -15.32
N TRP A 26 10.37 -0.51 -14.38
CA TRP A 26 10.25 0.95 -14.47
C TRP A 26 11.61 1.65 -14.42
N LYS A 27 12.54 1.15 -13.61
CA LYS A 27 13.92 1.63 -13.57
C LYS A 27 14.56 1.61 -14.95
N THR A 28 14.47 0.49 -15.67
CA THR A 28 15.02 0.37 -17.02
C THR A 28 14.30 1.29 -18.00
N ALA A 29 12.97 1.35 -17.96
CA ALA A 29 12.19 2.22 -18.83
C ALA A 29 12.58 3.71 -18.68
N PHE A 30 12.70 4.22 -17.45
CA PHE A 30 13.08 5.61 -17.21
C PHE A 30 14.56 5.88 -17.54
N THR A 31 15.45 4.93 -17.28
CA THR A 31 16.87 5.07 -17.64
C THR A 31 17.03 5.15 -19.15
N ASN A 32 16.34 4.29 -19.91
CA ASN A 32 16.35 4.29 -21.37
C ASN A 32 15.75 5.56 -21.98
N ALA A 33 14.81 6.19 -21.28
CA ALA A 33 14.28 7.51 -21.64
C ALA A 33 15.25 8.67 -21.34
N GLY A 34 16.44 8.38 -20.79
CA GLY A 34 17.50 9.36 -20.54
C GLY A 34 17.44 10.05 -19.18
N PHE A 35 16.65 9.53 -18.23
CA PHE A 35 16.60 10.07 -16.88
C PHE A 35 17.64 9.41 -15.97
N GLU A 36 18.19 10.20 -15.05
CA GLU A 36 18.85 9.64 -13.87
C GLU A 36 17.78 9.10 -12.91
N VAL A 37 17.89 7.82 -12.53
CA VAL A 37 16.87 7.13 -11.73
C VAL A 37 17.46 6.72 -10.37
N THR A 38 16.74 7.04 -9.30
CA THR A 38 17.02 6.54 -7.96
C THR A 38 15.81 5.73 -7.48
N CYS A 39 16.04 4.47 -7.10
CA CYS A 39 15.01 3.61 -6.52
C CYS A 39 15.14 3.65 -5.00
N VAL A 40 14.05 3.98 -4.30
CA VAL A 40 13.97 3.96 -2.84
C VAL A 40 13.01 2.84 -2.44
N LEU A 41 13.58 1.69 -2.11
CA LEU A 41 12.86 0.48 -1.70
C LEU A 41 12.45 0.56 -0.22
N LYS A 42 11.55 1.49 0.07
CA LYS A 42 10.91 1.63 1.39
C LYS A 42 9.41 1.59 1.23
N GLY A 43 8.77 0.67 1.94
CA GLY A 43 7.31 0.57 1.95
C GLY A 43 6.67 1.76 2.67
N LEU A 44 5.43 2.10 2.30
CA LEU A 44 4.67 3.14 3.01
C LEU A 44 4.52 2.82 4.51
N GLY A 45 4.50 1.53 4.88
CA GLY A 45 4.40 1.09 6.27
C GLY A 45 5.60 1.46 7.14
N GLU A 46 6.73 1.89 6.56
CA GLU A 46 7.88 2.41 7.30
C GLU A 46 7.75 3.90 7.65
N LEU A 47 6.79 4.61 7.05
CA LEU A 47 6.60 6.05 7.25
C LEU A 47 5.72 6.30 8.48
N PRO A 48 6.20 7.01 9.53
CA PRO A 48 5.42 7.23 10.76
C PRO A 48 4.06 7.88 10.52
N GLY A 49 3.96 8.81 9.56
CA GLY A 49 2.69 9.45 9.21
C GLY A 49 1.67 8.48 8.60
N VAL A 50 2.12 7.49 7.82
CA VAL A 50 1.24 6.45 7.27
C VAL A 50 0.82 5.46 8.35
N GLN A 51 1.74 5.08 9.24
CA GLN A 51 1.41 4.24 10.40
C GLN A 51 0.33 4.91 11.25
N GLN A 52 0.48 6.21 11.54
CA GLN A 52 -0.52 6.97 12.28
C GLN A 52 -1.87 6.99 11.56
N LEU A 53 -1.87 7.19 10.24
CA LEU A 53 -3.10 7.16 9.44
C LEU A 53 -3.83 5.81 9.57
N PHE A 54 -3.12 4.69 9.57
CA PHE A 54 -3.72 3.37 9.81
C PHE A 54 -4.27 3.23 11.23
N CYS A 55 -3.54 3.71 12.25
CA CYS A 55 -4.04 3.72 13.62
C CYS A 55 -5.31 4.58 13.76
N ASP A 56 -5.36 5.74 13.12
CA ASP A 56 -6.51 6.64 13.15
C ASP A 56 -7.73 6.00 12.47
N HIS A 57 -7.54 5.36 11.32
CA HIS A 57 -8.61 4.61 10.65
C HIS A 57 -9.11 3.43 11.49
N ALA A 58 -8.21 2.67 12.12
CA ALA A 58 -8.59 1.56 12.99
C ALA A 58 -9.39 2.06 14.21
N LYS A 59 -8.95 3.16 14.82
CA LYS A 59 -9.67 3.80 15.92
C LYS A 59 -11.05 4.29 15.48
N ALA A 60 -11.14 4.96 14.33
CA ALA A 60 -12.42 5.42 13.79
C ALA A 60 -13.38 4.24 13.50
N ALA A 61 -12.87 3.11 13.01
CA ALA A 61 -13.67 1.90 12.80
C ALA A 61 -14.17 1.29 14.12
N MET A 62 -13.39 1.34 15.19
CA MET A 62 -13.82 0.89 16.52
C MET A 62 -14.87 1.80 17.16
N GLU A 63 -14.84 3.10 16.83
CA GLU A 63 -15.79 4.10 17.32
C GLU A 63 -17.06 4.18 16.46
N ALA A 64 -17.02 3.66 15.24
CA ALA A 64 -18.16 3.59 14.35
C ALA A 64 -19.23 2.64 14.91
N PRO A 65 -20.54 2.94 14.74
CA PRO A 65 -21.58 1.97 14.99
C PRO A 65 -21.30 0.70 14.19
N ASP A 66 -21.49 -0.46 14.81
CA ASP A 66 -21.36 -1.71 14.07
C ASP A 66 -22.30 -1.66 12.85
N PRO A 67 -21.80 -1.95 11.64
CA PRO A 67 -22.63 -1.95 10.45
C PRO A 67 -23.74 -3.02 10.54
N LEU A 68 -23.53 -4.02 11.40
CA LEU A 68 -24.46 -5.09 11.71
C LEU A 68 -24.54 -5.26 13.21
N THR A 69 -25.75 -5.31 13.76
CA THR A 69 -25.93 -5.67 15.16
C THR A 69 -25.55 -7.13 15.41
N ALA A 70 -25.17 -7.45 16.65
CA ALA A 70 -24.87 -8.82 17.05
C ALA A 70 -26.07 -9.77 16.79
N ASP A 71 -27.29 -9.26 16.89
CA ASP A 71 -28.51 -10.01 16.59
C ASP A 71 -28.64 -10.33 15.09
N GLN A 72 -28.38 -9.35 14.21
CA GLN A 72 -28.37 -9.56 12.75
C GLN A 72 -27.32 -10.59 12.30
N ILE A 73 -26.17 -10.64 12.98
CA ILE A 73 -25.15 -11.67 12.72
C ILE A 73 -25.64 -13.03 13.21
N ARG A 74 -26.31 -13.07 14.38
CA ARG A 74 -26.76 -14.31 15.01
C ARG A 74 -27.93 -14.96 14.29
N ASP A 75 -28.86 -14.18 13.78
CA ASP A 75 -30.05 -14.67 13.06
C ASP A 75 -29.85 -14.74 11.53
N GLY A 76 -28.73 -14.21 11.03
CA GLY A 76 -28.39 -14.23 9.60
C GLY A 76 -29.22 -13.27 8.75
N SER A 77 -29.85 -12.26 9.35
CA SER A 77 -30.68 -11.28 8.64
C SER A 77 -29.92 -10.12 7.98
N TYR A 78 -28.58 -10.16 7.95
CA TYR A 78 -27.80 -9.14 7.27
C TYR A 78 -27.83 -9.29 5.74
N GLU A 79 -27.86 -8.17 5.03
CA GLU A 79 -27.65 -8.12 3.58
C GLU A 79 -26.19 -7.76 3.28
N ILE A 80 -25.63 -8.35 2.20
CA ILE A 80 -24.27 -8.08 1.71
C ILE A 80 -24.31 -6.90 0.74
#